data_AF-A0A0A8X9I4-F1
#
_entry.id   AF-A0A0A8X9I4-F1
#
_cell.length_a   1.000
_cell.length_b   1.000
_cell.length_c   1.000
_cell.angle_alpha   90.00
_cell.angle_beta   90.00
_cell.angle_gamma   90.00
#
_symmetry.space_group_name_H-M   'P 1'
#
loop_
_entity.id
_entity.type
_entity.pdbx_description
1 polymer ?
#
loop_
_entity_poly.entity_id
_entity_poly.type
_entity_poly.pdbx_seq_one_letter_code
_entity_poly.pdbx_strand_id
1 'polypeptide(L)'
;MLLYNTYVFSTLAAVILISTILALRQKTEMTGMNGMIISMYLGMNIGLTTGVLFGTVFRGDLFLSTILSMLIGAAAGTITGALFSSAAAIEGLMSGIMGGMMGAMLGEMLLPEKSLILINIFLTISAASLFLFKILPKTKAAIKSKKYIIKPVLIFTLFIIYLYSGSLLGDDWINDLHLIKDQKQHLHHP
;
A
#
# COMPACT_ATOMS: atom_id res chain seq x y z
N MET A 1 14.10 -7.51 -10.77
CA MET A 1 12.97 -6.60 -11.07
C MET A 1 11.62 -7.31 -10.96
N LEU A 2 11.38 -8.36 -11.75
CA LEU A 2 10.07 -9.03 -11.81
C LEU A 2 9.65 -9.65 -10.47
N LEU A 3 10.58 -10.31 -9.76
CA LEU A 3 10.34 -10.91 -8.45
C LEU A 3 9.86 -9.90 -7.39
N TYR A 4 10.55 -8.76 -7.27
CA TYR A 4 10.18 -7.72 -6.31
C TYR A 4 8.84 -7.06 -6.65
N ASN A 5 8.58 -6.78 -7.93
CA ASN A 5 7.27 -6.25 -8.34
C ASN A 5 6.14 -7.24 -8.01
N THR A 6 6.33 -8.52 -8.31
CA THR A 6 5.35 -9.57 -7.97
C THR A 6 5.15 -9.67 -6.46
N TYR A 7 6.21 -9.55 -5.66
CA TYR A 7 6.11 -9.49 -4.20
C TYR A 7 5.24 -8.31 -3.73
N VAL A 8 5.49 -7.11 -4.24
CA VAL A 8 4.68 -5.91 -3.91
C VAL A 8 3.21 -6.10 -4.30
N PHE A 9 2.93 -6.56 -5.52
CA PHE A 9 1.54 -6.78 -5.94
C PHE A 9 0.84 -7.90 -5.15
N SER A 10 1.54 -8.99 -4.86
CA SER A 10 0.97 -10.11 -4.09
C SER A 10 0.59 -9.69 -2.67
N THR A 11 1.40 -8.85 -2.04
CA THR A 11 1.17 -8.37 -0.67
C THR A 11 0.03 -7.35 -0.64
N LEU A 12 -0.02 -6.41 -1.59
CA LEU A 12 -1.17 -5.51 -1.74
C LEU A 12 -2.48 -6.27 -2.02
N ALA A 13 -2.44 -7.27 -2.90
CA ALA A 13 -3.60 -8.12 -3.19
C ALA A 13 -4.06 -8.88 -1.94
N ALA A 14 -3.13 -9.44 -1.16
CA ALA A 14 -3.45 -10.09 0.10
C ALA A 14 -4.09 -9.13 1.11
N VAL A 15 -3.56 -7.90 1.23
CA VAL A 15 -4.15 -6.85 2.10
C VAL A 15 -5.56 -6.51 1.66
N ILE A 16 -5.80 -6.32 0.35
CA ILE A 16 -7.14 -6.05 -0.18
C ILE A 16 -8.08 -7.21 0.13
N LEU A 17 -7.68 -8.45 -0.21
CA LEU A 17 -8.51 -9.63 0.00
C LEU A 17 -8.87 -9.83 1.48
N ILE A 18 -7.89 -9.77 2.38
CA ILE A 18 -8.12 -9.90 3.82
C ILE A 18 -9.00 -8.75 4.32
N SER A 19 -8.77 -7.51 3.87
CA SER A 19 -9.57 -6.35 4.24
C SER A 19 -11.03 -6.49 3.78
N THR A 20 -11.25 -6.93 2.55
CA THR A 20 -12.58 -7.20 1.99
C THR A 20 -13.29 -8.31 2.77
N ILE A 21 -12.60 -9.41 3.11
CA ILE A 21 -13.16 -10.48 3.93
C ILE A 21 -13.54 -9.96 5.32
N LEU A 22 -12.67 -9.17 5.96
CA LEU A 22 -12.94 -8.58 7.28
C LEU A 22 -14.11 -7.59 7.23
N ALA A 23 -14.16 -6.75 6.20
CA ALA A 23 -15.25 -5.81 5.95
C ALA A 23 -16.59 -6.55 5.82
N LEU A 24 -16.65 -7.63 5.04
CA LEU A 24 -17.84 -8.46 4.89
C LEU A 24 -18.28 -9.11 6.21
N ARG A 25 -17.33 -9.60 7.02
CA ARG A 25 -17.63 -10.25 8.31
C ARG A 25 -18.10 -9.27 9.38
N GLN A 26 -17.64 -8.03 9.34
CA GLN A 26 -17.92 -7.02 10.37
C GLN A 26 -18.84 -5.90 9.88
N LYS A 27 -19.46 -6.06 8.70
CA LYS A 27 -20.30 -5.02 8.06
C LYS A 27 -21.39 -4.46 8.97
N THR A 28 -21.97 -5.29 9.84
CA THR A 28 -23.04 -4.92 10.79
C THR A 28 -22.54 -4.12 11.99
N GLU A 29 -21.26 -4.22 12.34
CA GLU A 29 -20.64 -3.52 13.48
C GLU A 29 -19.88 -2.24 13.02
N MET A 30 -19.67 -2.08 11.70
CA MET A 30 -18.82 -1.05 11.10
C MET A 30 -19.58 -0.02 10.27
N THR A 31 -20.87 0.15 10.50
CA THR A 31 -21.67 1.16 9.79
C THR A 31 -21.35 2.57 10.28
N GLY A 32 -21.15 3.51 9.35
CA GLY A 32 -20.90 4.93 9.64
C GLY A 32 -19.45 5.36 9.42
N MET A 33 -18.92 6.18 10.32
CA MET A 33 -17.62 6.84 10.17
C MET A 33 -16.42 5.87 10.13
N ASN A 34 -16.53 4.72 10.82
CA ASN A 34 -15.46 3.71 10.84
C ASN A 34 -15.20 3.11 9.46
N GLY A 35 -16.24 2.80 8.69
CA GLY A 35 -16.11 2.28 7.33
C GLY A 35 -15.48 3.29 6.37
N MET A 36 -15.78 4.59 6.54
CA MET A 36 -15.16 5.66 5.75
C MET A 36 -13.65 5.74 6.00
N ILE A 37 -13.22 5.73 7.28
CA ILE A 37 -11.81 5.79 7.65
C ILE A 37 -11.03 4.60 7.10
N ILE A 38 -11.58 3.39 7.20
CA ILE A 38 -10.93 2.17 6.70
C ILE A 38 -10.77 2.22 5.18
N SER A 39 -11.84 2.57 4.47
CA SER A 39 -11.85 2.70 3.01
C SER A 39 -10.82 3.72 2.54
N MET A 40 -10.83 4.91 3.16
CA MET A 40 -9.90 5.98 2.87
C MET A 40 -8.44 5.56 3.09
N TYR A 41 -8.17 4.92 4.23
CA TYR A 41 -6.83 4.48 4.58
C TYR A 41 -6.29 3.41 3.63
N LEU A 42 -7.12 2.42 3.27
CA LEU A 42 -6.74 1.37 2.33
C LEU A 42 -6.51 1.93 0.93
N GLY A 43 -7.45 2.72 0.40
CA GLY A 43 -7.33 3.37 -0.90
C GLY A 43 -6.04 4.19 -1.01
N MET A 44 -5.79 5.05 -0.03
CA MET A 44 -4.60 5.90 -0.01
C MET A 44 -3.30 5.11 0.05
N ASN A 45 -3.18 4.11 0.94
CA ASN A 45 -1.95 3.35 1.08
C ASN A 45 -1.63 2.49 -0.14
N ILE A 46 -2.65 1.87 -0.75
CA ILE A 46 -2.49 1.09 -1.98
C ILE A 46 -2.11 2.02 -3.14
N GLY A 47 -2.79 3.16 -3.27
CA GLY A 47 -2.46 4.20 -4.25
C GLY A 47 -1.03 4.69 -4.10
N LEU A 48 -0.59 5.05 -2.88
CA LEU A 48 0.77 5.50 -2.60
C LEU A 48 1.81 4.44 -2.96
N THR A 49 1.60 3.18 -2.53
CA THR A 49 2.59 2.11 -2.75
C THR A 49 2.74 1.81 -4.25
N THR A 50 1.63 1.68 -4.96
CA THR A 50 1.64 1.44 -6.42
C THR A 50 2.17 2.64 -7.19
N GLY A 51 1.86 3.86 -6.73
CA GLY A 51 2.40 5.10 -7.26
C GLY A 51 3.91 5.17 -7.16
N VAL A 52 4.50 4.94 -5.98
CA VAL A 52 5.95 4.96 -5.82
C VAL A 52 6.62 3.88 -6.68
N LEU A 53 6.01 2.70 -6.76
CA LEU A 53 6.51 1.61 -7.61
C LEU A 53 6.52 2.01 -9.08
N PHE A 54 5.38 2.47 -9.62
CA PHE A 54 5.29 2.86 -11.03
C PHE A 54 6.12 4.10 -11.35
N GLY A 55 6.12 5.13 -10.49
CA GLY A 55 6.96 6.31 -10.66
C GLY A 55 8.45 5.98 -10.67
N THR A 56 8.88 4.93 -9.97
CA THR A 56 10.27 4.47 -9.99
C THR A 56 10.57 3.60 -11.22
N VAL A 57 9.63 2.75 -11.65
CA VAL A 57 9.80 1.84 -12.79
C VAL A 57 9.73 2.57 -14.13
N PHE A 58 8.76 3.48 -14.30
CA PHE A 58 8.50 4.22 -15.54
C PHE A 58 9.09 5.64 -15.50
N ARG A 59 10.30 5.79 -14.94
CA ARG A 59 10.97 7.09 -14.89
C ARG A 59 11.08 7.73 -16.26
N GLY A 60 10.66 9.00 -16.34
CA GLY A 60 10.56 9.78 -17.57
C GLY A 60 9.13 9.85 -18.14
N ASP A 61 8.21 8.99 -17.69
CA ASP A 61 6.79 9.06 -18.04
C ASP A 61 5.93 9.13 -16.77
N LEU A 62 5.92 10.32 -16.15
CA LEU A 62 5.13 10.59 -14.95
C LEU A 62 3.62 10.47 -15.23
N PHE A 63 3.20 10.80 -16.46
CA PHE A 63 1.80 10.75 -16.84
C PHE A 63 1.26 9.32 -16.80
N LEU A 64 1.96 8.38 -17.44
CA LEU A 64 1.59 6.96 -17.43
C LEU A 64 1.62 6.41 -15.99
N SER A 65 2.68 6.71 -15.23
CA SER A 65 2.83 6.29 -13.84
C SER A 65 1.65 6.73 -12.97
N THR A 66 1.21 7.98 -13.14
CA THR A 66 0.13 8.58 -12.37
C THR A 66 -1.23 8.00 -12.74
N ILE A 67 -1.52 7.79 -14.03
CA ILE A 67 -2.80 7.20 -14.44
C ILE A 67 -2.94 5.78 -13.91
N LEU A 68 -1.90 4.95 -14.06
CA LEU A 68 -1.96 3.58 -13.57
C LEU A 68 -2.10 3.51 -12.05
N SER A 69 -1.36 4.33 -11.31
CA SER A 69 -1.45 4.33 -9.84
C SER A 69 -2.79 4.85 -9.34
N MET A 70 -3.34 5.91 -9.95
CA MET A 70 -4.66 6.43 -9.61
C MET A 70 -5.74 5.38 -9.86
N LEU A 71 -5.71 4.66 -10.98
CA LEU A 71 -6.71 3.64 -11.28
C LEU A 71 -6.65 2.49 -10.28
N ILE A 72 -5.46 2.00 -9.93
CA ILE A 72 -5.33 0.90 -8.95
C ILE A 72 -5.76 1.37 -7.55
N GLY A 73 -5.29 2.53 -7.10
CA GLY A 73 -5.67 3.10 -5.80
C GLY A 73 -7.17 3.35 -5.70
N ALA A 74 -7.76 3.98 -6.73
CA ALA A 74 -9.19 4.26 -6.79
C ALA A 74 -10.02 2.97 -6.79
N ALA A 75 -9.64 1.97 -7.59
CA ALA A 75 -10.36 0.70 -7.64
C ALA A 75 -10.31 -0.01 -6.29
N ALA A 76 -9.14 -0.10 -5.65
CA ALA A 76 -8.98 -0.74 -4.36
C ALA A 76 -9.77 -0.04 -3.24
N GLY A 77 -9.70 1.28 -3.17
CA GLY A 77 -10.47 2.08 -2.21
C GLY A 77 -11.98 1.97 -2.45
N THR A 78 -12.43 2.01 -3.70
CA THR A 78 -13.85 1.88 -4.04
C THR A 78 -14.40 0.50 -3.70
N ILE A 79 -13.67 -0.58 -4.05
CA ILE A 79 -14.09 -1.97 -3.77
C ILE A 79 -14.21 -2.18 -2.26
N THR A 80 -13.25 -1.70 -1.47
CA THR A 80 -13.28 -1.86 -0.01
C THR A 80 -14.34 -0.98 0.64
N GLY A 81 -14.54 0.26 0.17
CA GLY A 81 -15.54 1.19 0.67
C GLY A 81 -16.98 0.81 0.34
N ALA A 82 -17.23 0.28 -0.86
CA ALA A 82 -18.57 -0.12 -1.31
C ALA A 82 -19.21 -1.22 -0.44
N LEU A 83 -18.39 -1.97 0.30
CA LEU A 83 -18.86 -2.99 1.25
C LEU A 83 -19.47 -2.39 2.52
N PHE A 84 -19.18 -1.12 2.81
CA PHE A 84 -19.69 -0.41 3.99
C PHE A 84 -20.83 0.54 3.63
N SER A 85 -20.58 1.49 2.73
CA SER A 85 -21.57 2.48 2.29
C SER A 85 -21.14 3.17 1.00
N SER A 86 -22.07 3.83 0.31
CA SER A 86 -21.75 4.68 -0.85
C SER A 86 -20.79 5.82 -0.49
N ALA A 87 -20.98 6.44 0.68
CA ALA A 87 -20.08 7.48 1.18
C ALA A 87 -18.66 6.95 1.39
N ALA A 88 -18.51 5.77 2.00
CA ALA A 88 -17.19 5.14 2.18
C ALA A 88 -16.53 4.77 0.84
N ALA A 89 -17.32 4.38 -0.17
CA ALA A 89 -16.81 4.13 -1.52
C ALA A 89 -16.23 5.40 -2.16
N ILE A 90 -16.92 6.54 -2.02
CA ILE A 90 -16.45 7.84 -2.55
C ILE A 90 -15.18 8.29 -1.83
N GLU A 91 -15.13 8.18 -0.50
CA GLU A 91 -13.93 8.47 0.30
C GLU A 91 -12.74 7.60 -0.12
N GLY A 92 -12.98 6.30 -0.33
CA GLY A 92 -11.97 5.36 -0.82
C GLY A 92 -11.48 5.69 -2.23
N LEU A 93 -12.40 6.07 -3.13
CA LEU A 93 -12.08 6.47 -4.49
C LEU A 93 -11.20 7.73 -4.49
N MET A 94 -11.64 8.79 -3.81
CA MET A 94 -10.96 10.09 -3.77
C MET A 94 -9.57 9.97 -3.14
N SER A 95 -9.46 9.26 -2.02
CA SER A 95 -8.19 9.01 -1.34
C SER A 95 -7.26 8.11 -2.15
N GLY A 96 -7.79 7.13 -2.88
CA GLY A 96 -7.02 6.28 -3.79
C GLY A 96 -6.42 7.06 -4.95
N ILE A 97 -7.19 7.97 -5.57
CA ILE A 97 -6.69 8.90 -6.59
C ILE A 97 -5.60 9.79 -6.01
N MET A 98 -5.86 10.43 -4.86
CA MET A 98 -4.90 11.32 -4.21
C MET A 98 -3.59 10.60 -3.84
N GLY A 99 -3.70 9.40 -3.27
CA GLY A 99 -2.55 8.56 -2.92
C GLY A 99 -1.78 8.10 -4.15
N GLY A 100 -2.45 7.69 -5.22
CA GLY A 100 -1.84 7.29 -6.49
C GLY A 100 -1.02 8.41 -7.13
N MET A 101 -1.58 9.61 -7.19
CA MET A 101 -0.92 10.80 -7.73
C MET A 101 0.31 11.18 -6.90
N MET A 102 0.15 11.29 -5.58
CA MET A 102 1.25 11.65 -4.68
C MET A 102 2.36 10.58 -4.71
N GLY A 103 1.99 9.30 -4.78
CA GLY A 103 2.94 8.20 -4.87
C GLY A 103 3.77 8.23 -6.15
N ALA A 104 3.13 8.46 -7.30
CA ALA A 104 3.81 8.55 -8.59
C ALA A 104 4.85 9.68 -8.61
N MET A 105 4.47 10.85 -8.10
CA MET A 105 5.39 11.99 -7.95
C MET A 105 6.57 11.65 -7.04
N LEU A 106 6.33 10.99 -5.89
CA LEU A 106 7.40 10.57 -4.99
C LEU A 106 8.35 9.53 -5.64
N GLY A 107 7.82 8.57 -6.38
CA GLY A 107 8.62 7.53 -7.04
C GLY A 107 9.53 8.07 -8.16
N GLU A 108 9.06 9.10 -8.87
CA GLU A 108 9.82 9.74 -9.94
C GLU A 108 10.95 10.63 -9.38
N MET A 109 10.66 11.40 -8.33
CA MET A 109 11.61 12.38 -7.76
C MET A 109 12.72 11.75 -6.90
N LEU A 110 12.45 10.63 -6.24
CA LEU A 110 13.42 9.99 -5.33
C LEU A 110 14.47 9.17 -6.11
N LEU A 111 15.59 8.81 -5.48
CA LEU A 111 16.51 7.82 -6.05
C LEU A 111 15.97 6.39 -5.83
N PRO A 112 16.32 5.40 -6.68
CA PRO A 112 15.74 4.05 -6.60
C PRO A 112 15.89 3.40 -5.23
N GLU A 113 17.04 3.62 -4.59
CA GLU A 113 17.36 3.09 -3.26
C GLU A 113 16.43 3.67 -2.19
N LYS A 114 16.05 4.96 -2.32
CA LYS A 114 15.14 5.63 -1.38
C LYS A 114 13.69 5.26 -1.66
N SER A 115 13.31 5.13 -2.93
CA SER A 115 12.00 4.62 -3.34
C SER A 115 11.75 3.22 -2.79
N LEU A 116 12.77 2.34 -2.78
CA LEU A 116 12.67 1.00 -2.23
C LEU A 116 12.32 1.01 -0.74
N ILE A 117 13.04 1.81 0.05
CA ILE A 117 12.77 1.98 1.47
C ILE A 117 11.34 2.46 1.68
N LEU A 118 10.89 3.43 0.86
CA LEU A 118 9.56 4.00 0.96
C LEU A 118 8.46 2.98 0.61
N ILE A 119 8.65 2.16 -0.43
CA ILE A 119 7.74 1.07 -0.79
C ILE A 119 7.62 0.07 0.36
N ASN A 120 8.74 -0.32 0.98
CA ASN A 120 8.74 -1.23 2.12
C ASN A 120 8.01 -0.65 3.35
N ILE A 121 8.17 0.66 3.60
CA ILE A 121 7.42 1.37 4.64
C ILE A 121 5.93 1.36 4.33
N PHE A 122 5.51 1.72 3.11
CA PHE A 122 4.09 1.75 2.76
C PHE A 122 3.44 0.37 2.73
N LEU A 123 4.16 -0.67 2.31
CA LEU A 123 3.70 -2.05 2.43
C LEU A 123 3.48 -2.45 3.89
N THR A 124 4.40 -2.04 4.77
CA THR A 124 4.28 -2.27 6.21
C THR A 124 3.06 -1.58 6.80
N ILE A 125 2.87 -0.31 6.47
CA ILE A 125 1.69 0.47 6.89
C ILE A 125 0.40 -0.14 6.32
N SER A 126 0.43 -0.62 5.07
CA SER A 126 -0.70 -1.32 4.43
C SER A 126 -1.06 -2.61 5.18
N ALA A 127 -0.08 -3.41 5.59
CA ALA A 127 -0.36 -4.59 6.41
C ALA A 127 -0.84 -4.23 7.83
N ALA A 128 -0.34 -3.12 8.41
CA ALA A 128 -0.80 -2.62 9.70
C ALA A 128 -2.26 -2.13 9.67
N SER A 129 -2.76 -1.72 8.51
CA SER A 129 -4.18 -1.35 8.31
C SER A 129 -5.15 -2.43 8.78
N LEU A 130 -4.77 -3.71 8.69
CA LEU A 130 -5.60 -4.85 9.10
C LEU A 130 -5.96 -4.79 10.59
N PHE A 131 -5.14 -4.12 11.41
CA PHE A 131 -5.44 -3.92 12.83
C PHE A 131 -6.55 -2.90 13.08
N LEU A 132 -6.78 -1.95 12.17
CA LEU A 132 -7.84 -0.96 12.29
C LEU A 132 -9.21 -1.63 12.39
N PHE A 133 -9.42 -2.72 11.64
CA PHE A 133 -10.63 -3.55 11.69
C PHE A 133 -10.93 -4.09 13.09
N LYS A 134 -9.92 -4.28 13.94
CA LYS A 134 -10.09 -4.82 15.29
C LYS A 134 -10.23 -3.74 16.36
N ILE A 135 -9.68 -2.56 16.10
CA ILE A 135 -9.63 -1.44 17.05
C ILE A 135 -10.91 -0.59 16.95
N LEU A 136 -11.31 -0.22 15.73
CA LEU A 136 -12.40 0.73 15.49
C LEU A 136 -13.80 0.31 16.00
N PRO A 137 -14.20 -0.97 16.03
CA PRO A 137 -15.49 -1.38 16.61
C PRO A 137 -15.56 -1.23 18.14
N LYS A 138 -14.41 -1.18 18.83
CA LYS A 138 -14.34 -1.37 20.29
C LYS A 138 -14.40 -0.09 21.12
N THR A 139 -14.98 0.99 20.61
CA THR A 139 -15.03 2.30 21.25
C THR A 139 -15.77 2.34 22.61
N LYS A 140 -16.38 1.22 23.07
CA LYS A 140 -17.00 1.12 24.41
C LYS A 140 -16.36 0.12 25.41
N ALA A 141 -15.24 -0.54 25.11
CA ALA A 141 -14.64 -1.49 26.06
C ALA A 141 -13.29 -1.00 26.59
N ALA A 142 -13.29 -0.59 27.86
CA ALA A 142 -12.09 -0.28 28.64
C ALA A 142 -11.01 -1.36 28.47
N ILE A 143 -9.77 -0.90 28.29
CA ILE A 143 -8.58 -1.74 28.13
C ILE A 143 -8.41 -2.60 29.39
N LYS A 144 -8.92 -3.83 29.38
CA LYS A 144 -8.66 -4.83 30.43
C LYS A 144 -7.91 -6.03 29.84
N SER A 145 -6.59 -6.07 30.09
CA SER A 145 -5.77 -7.27 30.39
C SER A 145 -4.37 -7.26 29.76
N LYS A 146 -3.37 -7.66 30.58
CA LYS A 146 -1.93 -7.83 30.27
C LYS A 146 -1.65 -8.76 29.07
N LYS A 147 -2.62 -9.61 28.67
CA LYS A 147 -2.57 -10.49 27.49
C LYS A 147 -2.74 -9.75 26.15
N TYR A 148 -3.06 -8.45 26.16
CA TYR A 148 -3.16 -7.61 24.95
C TYR A 148 -1.82 -7.08 24.42
N ILE A 149 -0.73 -7.10 25.21
CA ILE A 149 0.59 -6.56 24.79
C ILE A 149 1.44 -7.61 24.04
N ILE A 150 1.22 -8.91 24.27
CA ILE A 150 1.96 -9.98 23.58
C ILE A 150 1.58 -10.06 22.09
N LYS A 151 0.33 -9.75 21.74
CA LYS A 151 -0.15 -9.73 20.34
C LYS A 151 0.58 -8.70 19.48
N PRO A 152 0.65 -7.40 19.84
CA PRO A 152 1.37 -6.40 19.07
C PRO A 152 2.87 -6.68 18.99
N VAL A 153 3.50 -7.29 20.01
CA VAL A 153 4.93 -7.65 19.96
C VAL A 153 5.21 -8.75 18.93
N LEU A 154 4.42 -9.82 18.90
CA LEU A 154 4.57 -10.91 17.91
C LEU A 154 4.34 -10.40 16.47
N ILE A 155 3.40 -9.48 16.31
CA ILE A 155 3.14 -8.75 15.07
C ILE A 155 4.33 -7.86 14.69
N PHE A 156 4.93 -7.14 15.65
CA PHE A 156 6.11 -6.32 15.44
C PHE A 156 7.30 -7.16 14.97
N THR A 157 7.46 -8.38 15.51
CA THR A 157 8.47 -9.34 15.04
C THR A 157 8.19 -9.81 13.61
N LEU A 158 6.94 -10.13 13.27
CA LEU A 158 6.54 -10.45 11.89
C LEU A 158 6.79 -9.27 10.93
N PHE A 159 6.57 -8.03 11.37
CA PHE A 159 6.85 -6.82 10.60
C PHE A 159 8.35 -6.63 10.31
N ILE A 160 9.21 -6.89 11.30
CA ILE A 160 10.66 -6.81 11.11
C ILE A 160 11.11 -7.88 10.11
N ILE A 161 10.59 -9.10 10.22
CA ILE A 161 10.89 -10.18 9.26
C ILE A 161 10.41 -9.82 7.85
N TYR A 162 9.22 -9.23 7.74
CA TYR A 162 8.66 -8.78 6.45
C TYR A 162 9.48 -7.66 5.80
N LEU A 163 9.93 -6.67 6.59
CA LEU A 163 10.82 -5.61 6.12
C LEU A 163 12.19 -6.16 5.70
N TYR A 164 12.72 -7.12 6.45
CA TYR A 164 13.99 -7.79 6.12
C TYR A 164 13.89 -8.63 4.84
N SER A 165 12.75 -9.30 4.63
CA SER A 165 12.48 -10.01 3.36
C SER A 165 12.39 -9.04 2.19
N GLY A 166 11.78 -7.86 2.38
CA GLY A 166 11.70 -6.82 1.37
C GLY A 166 13.06 -6.20 1.03
N SER A 167 13.98 -6.08 1.99
CA SER A 167 15.33 -5.58 1.71
C SER A 167 16.16 -6.58 0.91
N LEU A 168 16.07 -7.89 1.21
CA LEU A 168 16.82 -8.93 0.49
C LEU A 168 16.45 -9.01 -1.00
N LEU A 169 15.14 -8.96 -1.30
CA LEU A 169 14.66 -8.95 -2.69
C LEU A 169 14.86 -7.60 -3.39
N GLY A 170 15.18 -6.57 -2.62
CA GLY A 170 15.29 -5.20 -3.07
C GLY A 170 16.62 -4.89 -3.75
N ASP A 171 17.70 -5.50 -3.29
CA ASP A 171 19.04 -5.30 -3.86
C ASP A 171 19.09 -5.72 -5.34
N ASP A 172 18.48 -6.86 -5.68
CA ASP A 172 18.34 -7.33 -7.06
C ASP A 172 17.47 -6.38 -7.92
N TRP A 173 16.46 -5.73 -7.32
CA TRP A 173 15.61 -4.78 -8.03
C TRP A 173 16.35 -3.47 -8.33
N ILE A 174 17.18 -2.98 -7.40
CA ILE A 174 18.00 -1.78 -7.61
C ILE A 174 19.03 -2.02 -8.71
N ASN A 175 19.71 -3.18 -8.69
CA ASN A 175 20.69 -3.55 -9.70
C ASN A 175 20.08 -3.56 -11.12
N ASP A 176 18.89 -4.15 -11.28
CA ASP A 176 18.19 -4.16 -12.57
C ASP A 176 17.79 -2.76 -13.05
N LEU A 177 17.45 -1.84 -12.14
CA LEU A 177 17.11 -0.46 -12.50
C LEU A 177 18.34 0.32 -12.98
N HIS A 178 19.51 0.08 -12.39
CA HIS A 178 20.77 0.68 -12.87
C HIS A 178 21.14 0.15 -14.25
N LEU A 179 20.99 -1.16 -14.51
CA LEU A 179 21.22 -1.75 -15.84
C LEU A 179 20.34 -1.13 -16.93
N ILE A 180 19.06 -0.89 -16.65
CA ILE A 180 18.13 -0.24 -17.60
C ILE A 180 18.54 1.23 -17.84
N LYS A 181 19.00 1.92 -16.81
CA LYS A 181 19.45 3.32 -16.92
C LYS A 181 20.71 3.41 -17.79
N ASP A 182 21.69 2.55 -17.54
CA ASP A 182 22.94 2.50 -18.31
C ASP A 182 22.66 2.16 -19.79
N GLN A 183 21.78 1.19 -20.05
CA GLN A 183 21.41 0.83 -21.42
C GLN A 183 20.69 1.98 -22.16
N LYS A 184 19.83 2.75 -21.49
CA LYS A 184 19.23 3.97 -22.06
C LYS A 184 20.27 5.06 -22.33
N GLN A 185 21.28 5.22 -21.48
CA GLN A 185 22.36 6.20 -21.71
C GLN A 185 23.27 5.79 -22.88
N HIS A 186 23.57 4.50 -23.04
CA HIS A 186 24.36 4.00 -24.17
C HIS A 186 23.65 4.11 -25.53
N LEU A 187 22.31 4.07 -25.58
CA LEU A 187 21.57 4.31 -26.82
C LEU A 187 21.51 5.80 -27.25
N HIS A 188 21.83 6.73 -26.35
CA HIS A 188 21.79 8.18 -26.62
C HIS A 188 23.16 8.80 -26.91
N HIS A 189 24.24 8.01 -26.92
CA HIS A 189 25.57 8.45 -27.33
C HIS A 189 26.04 7.65 -28.56
N PRO A 190 25.87 8.16 -29.78
CA PRO A 190 26.63 7.73 -30.95
C PRO A 190 28.09 8.20 -30.90
#